data_AF-A0A1D2IGX4-F1
#
_entry.id   AF-A0A1D2IGX4-F1
#
_cell.length_a   1.000
_cell.length_b   1.000
_cell.length_c   1.000
_cell.angle_alpha   90.00
_cell.angle_beta   90.00
_cell.angle_gamma   90.00
#
_symmetry.space_group_name_H-M   'P 1'
#
loop_
_entity.id
_entity.type
_entity.pdbx_description
1 polymer ?
#
loop_
_entity_poly.entity_id
_entity_poly.type
_entity_poly.pdbx_seq_one_letter_code
_entity_poly.pdbx_strand_id
1 'polypeptide(L)'
;MAPQERTRRAAAIQDADEARNELSSALDDAGVLLPSLGLDTVSLASGYLPPLVDLGRCNPGTARKLAEALREGRATGLITRVREVNRRSEQRSR
;
A
#
# COMPACT_ATOMS: atom_id res chain seq x y z
N MET A 1 18.68 -20.48 -15.08
CA MET A 1 18.59 -19.08 -14.60
C MET A 1 19.97 -18.58 -14.26
N ALA A 2 20.47 -17.58 -14.99
CA ALA A 2 21.79 -16.98 -14.77
C ALA A 2 21.88 -16.39 -13.34
N PRO A 3 23.07 -16.32 -12.71
CA PRO A 3 23.22 -15.81 -11.34
C PRO A 3 22.59 -14.41 -11.15
N GLN A 4 22.72 -13.54 -12.15
CA GLN A 4 22.18 -12.17 -12.12
C GLN A 4 20.64 -12.15 -12.07
N GLU A 5 20.00 -13.07 -12.79
CA GLU A 5 18.55 -13.20 -12.81
C GLU A 5 17.99 -13.68 -11.47
N ARG A 6 18.75 -14.54 -10.75
CA ARG A 6 18.40 -14.96 -9.39
C ARG A 6 18.40 -13.80 -8.41
N THR A 7 19.44 -12.96 -8.46
CA THR A 7 19.55 -11.78 -7.60
C THR A 7 18.42 -10.79 -7.87
N ARG A 8 18.13 -10.50 -9.15
CA ARG A 8 17.04 -9.58 -9.51
C ARG A 8 15.68 -10.08 -9.03
N ARG A 9 15.44 -11.39 -9.17
CA ARG A 9 14.19 -12.00 -8.70
C ARG A 9 14.07 -11.97 -7.17
N ALA A 10 15.14 -12.24 -6.44
CA ALA A 10 15.15 -12.14 -4.98
C ALA A 10 14.83 -10.70 -4.51
N ALA A 11 15.41 -9.69 -5.17
CA ALA A 11 15.09 -8.29 -4.89
C ALA A 11 13.61 -7.95 -5.15
N ALA A 12 13.02 -8.46 -6.25
CA ALA A 12 11.61 -8.24 -6.55
C ALA A 12 10.67 -8.91 -5.53
N ILE A 13 11.05 -10.07 -4.98
CA ILE A 13 10.29 -10.74 -3.92
C ILE A 13 10.36 -9.94 -2.63
N GLN A 14 11.54 -9.41 -2.29
CA GLN A 14 11.72 -8.56 -1.12
C GLN A 14 10.89 -7.28 -1.21
N ASP A 15 10.92 -6.59 -2.36
CA ASP A 15 10.12 -5.40 -2.62
C ASP A 15 8.61 -5.67 -2.44
N ALA A 16 8.12 -6.81 -2.94
CA ALA A 16 6.73 -7.20 -2.74
C ALA A 16 6.38 -7.49 -1.27
N ASP A 17 7.29 -8.10 -0.51
CA ASP A 17 7.10 -8.35 0.93
C ASP A 17 7.07 -7.04 1.74
N GLU A 18 7.99 -6.12 1.45
CA GLU A 18 8.03 -4.78 2.03
C GLU A 18 6.72 -4.03 1.75
N ALA A 19 6.27 -4.00 0.49
CA ALA A 19 5.00 -3.40 0.11
C ALA A 19 3.80 -4.05 0.82
N ARG A 20 3.81 -5.39 0.99
CA ARG A 20 2.78 -6.11 1.74
C ARG A 20 2.77 -5.70 3.22
N ASN A 21 3.93 -5.51 3.84
CA ASN A 21 4.06 -5.13 5.25
C ASN A 21 3.66 -3.67 5.48
N GLU A 22 4.00 -2.76 4.56
CA GLU A 22 3.52 -1.38 4.57
C GLU A 22 2.00 -1.32 4.48
N LEU A 23 1.42 -2.08 3.54
CA LEU A 23 -0.04 -2.17 3.40
C LEU A 23 -0.68 -2.76 4.66
N SER A 24 -0.11 -3.83 5.23
CA SER A 24 -0.62 -4.44 6.47
C SER A 24 -0.64 -3.44 7.62
N SER A 25 0.42 -2.64 7.78
CA SER A 25 0.51 -1.63 8.84
C SER A 25 -0.54 -0.53 8.65
N ALA A 26 -0.68 -0.02 7.43
CA ALA A 26 -1.66 1.03 7.11
C ALA A 26 -3.11 0.55 7.31
N LEU A 27 -3.39 -0.73 7.05
CA LEU A 27 -4.70 -1.33 7.31
C LEU A 27 -4.97 -1.50 8.80
N ASP A 28 -3.96 -1.88 9.58
CA ASP A 28 -4.06 -2.00 11.03
C ASP A 28 -4.35 -0.63 11.69
N ASP A 29 -3.64 0.41 11.26
CA ASP A 29 -3.89 1.81 11.66
C ASP A 29 -5.32 2.25 11.35
N ALA A 30 -5.92 1.74 10.27
CA ALA A 30 -7.30 1.98 9.87
C ALA A 30 -8.32 1.04 10.56
N GLY A 31 -7.89 0.14 11.45
CA GLY A 31 -8.74 -0.85 12.13
C GLY A 31 -9.32 -1.92 11.19
N VAL A 32 -8.64 -2.19 10.07
CA VAL A 32 -9.00 -3.18 9.05
C VAL A 32 -8.04 -4.36 9.11
N LEU A 33 -8.55 -5.53 9.51
CA LEU A 33 -7.78 -6.77 9.49
C LEU A 33 -8.08 -7.58 8.21
N LEU A 34 -7.02 -7.90 7.45
CA LEU A 34 -7.08 -8.82 6.31
C LEU A 34 -6.22 -10.07 6.61
N PRO A 35 -6.80 -11.14 7.19
CA PRO A 35 -6.05 -12.34 7.56
C PRO A 35 -5.50 -13.11 6.35
N SER A 36 -6.04 -12.83 5.15
CA SER A 36 -5.57 -13.40 3.88
C SER A 36 -4.47 -12.58 3.21
N LEU A 37 -4.06 -11.43 3.76
CA LEU A 37 -3.07 -10.56 3.11
C LEU A 37 -1.68 -11.22 3.10
N GLY A 38 -1.17 -11.50 1.90
CA GLY A 38 0.11 -12.18 1.70
C GLY A 38 0.70 -11.90 0.32
N LEU A 39 1.64 -12.75 -0.10
CA LEU A 39 2.14 -12.76 -1.47
C LEU A 39 1.43 -13.85 -2.26
N ASP A 40 1.14 -13.58 -3.54
CA ASP A 40 0.54 -14.55 -4.44
C ASP A 40 1.53 -15.68 -4.74
N THR A 41 1.20 -16.88 -4.27
CA THR A 41 2.06 -18.06 -4.42
C THR A 41 2.33 -18.45 -5.87
N VAL A 42 1.38 -18.16 -6.78
CA VAL A 42 1.53 -18.47 -8.21
C VAL A 42 2.60 -17.57 -8.84
N SER A 43 2.58 -16.28 -8.54
CA SER A 43 3.58 -15.32 -8.98
C SER A 43 4.98 -15.66 -8.44
N LEU A 44 5.07 -16.06 -7.16
CA LEU A 44 6.33 -16.46 -6.53
C LEU A 44 6.94 -17.71 -7.18
N ALA A 45 6.10 -18.68 -7.52
CA ALA A 45 6.52 -19.91 -8.19
C ALA A 45 6.86 -19.70 -9.68
N SER A 46 6.33 -18.66 -10.31
CA SER A 46 6.47 -18.43 -11.75
C SER A 46 7.73 -17.65 -12.12
N GLY A 47 8.67 -18.28 -12.82
CA GLY A 47 9.90 -17.66 -13.35
C GLY A 47 9.72 -16.40 -14.21
N TYR A 48 8.50 -16.12 -14.68
CA TYR A 48 8.19 -15.07 -15.65
C TYR A 48 7.23 -14.01 -15.14
N LEU A 49 6.45 -14.31 -14.09
CA LEU A 49 5.54 -13.33 -13.50
C LEU A 49 6.29 -12.51 -12.43
N PRO A 50 5.99 -11.20 -12.33
CA PRO A 50 6.46 -10.41 -11.20
C PRO A 50 5.77 -10.90 -9.92
N PRO A 51 6.45 -10.90 -8.75
CA PRO A 51 5.81 -11.15 -7.47
C PRO A 51 4.64 -10.18 -7.22
N LEU A 52 3.49 -10.71 -6.82
CA LEU A 52 2.29 -9.93 -6.55
C LEU A 52 1.88 -10.03 -5.09
N VAL A 53 1.25 -8.99 -4.57
CA VAL A 53 0.59 -9.00 -3.26
C VAL A 53 -0.82 -9.57 -3.43
N ASP A 54 -1.14 -10.63 -2.69
CA ASP A 54 -2.48 -11.18 -2.58
C ASP A 54 -3.25 -10.49 -1.46
N LEU A 55 -4.30 -9.75 -1.83
CA LEU A 55 -5.19 -9.07 -0.88
C LEU A 55 -6.25 -10.01 -0.29
N GLY A 56 -6.49 -11.14 -0.95
CA GLY A 56 -7.51 -12.12 -0.63
C GLY A 56 -8.94 -11.57 -0.66
N ARG A 57 -9.80 -12.14 0.18
CA ARG A 57 -11.24 -11.83 0.22
C ARG A 57 -11.60 -11.11 1.51
N CYS A 58 -12.32 -10.01 1.41
CA CYS A 58 -12.88 -9.30 2.56
C CYS A 58 -14.40 -9.51 2.64
N ASN A 59 -14.94 -9.49 3.86
CA ASN A 59 -16.38 -9.42 4.03
C ASN A 59 -16.89 -7.99 3.75
N PRO A 60 -18.20 -7.78 3.48
CA PRO A 60 -18.72 -6.46 3.16
C PRO A 60 -18.54 -5.39 4.26
N GLY A 61 -18.44 -5.78 5.53
CA GLY A 61 -18.15 -4.85 6.63
C GLY A 61 -16.73 -4.32 6.54
N THR A 62 -15.76 -5.21 6.36
CA THR A 62 -14.35 -4.88 6.12
C THR A 62 -14.19 -4.04 4.84
N ALA A 63 -14.89 -4.38 3.76
CA ALA A 63 -14.86 -3.62 2.51
C ALA A 63 -15.32 -2.16 2.69
N ARG A 64 -16.37 -1.93 3.50
CA ARG A 64 -16.85 -0.57 3.82
C ARG A 64 -15.84 0.22 4.64
N LYS A 65 -15.26 -0.38 5.68
CA LYS A 65 -14.21 0.24 6.51
C LYS A 65 -12.99 0.62 5.67
N LEU A 66 -12.54 -0.28 4.79
CA LEU A 66 -11.45 0.01 3.85
C LEU A 66 -11.78 1.21 2.96
N ALA A 67 -12.99 1.26 2.42
CA ALA A 67 -13.42 2.38 1.58
C ALA A 67 -13.50 3.70 2.37
N GLU A 68 -13.88 3.66 3.65
CA GLU A 68 -13.87 4.82 4.56
C GLU A 68 -12.45 5.31 4.81
N ALA A 69 -11.54 4.42 5.21
CA ALA A 69 -10.13 4.75 5.46
C ALA A 69 -9.46 5.38 4.23
N LEU A 70 -9.72 4.86 3.03
CA LEU A 70 -9.21 5.43 1.78
C LEU A 70 -9.77 6.83 1.48
N ARG A 71 -11.01 7.12 1.88
CA ARG A 71 -11.60 8.46 1.75
C ARG A 71 -11.04 9.42 2.80
N GLU A 72 -10.84 8.96 4.03
CA GLU A 72 -10.24 9.77 5.11
C GLU A 72 -8.81 10.19 4.75
N GLY A 73 -8.00 9.28 4.19
CA GLY A 73 -6.66 9.61 3.69
C GLY A 73 -6.67 10.76 2.66
N ARG A 74 -7.69 10.83 1.79
CA ARG A 74 -7.85 11.95 0.83
C ARG A 74 -8.22 13.25 1.52
N ALA A 75 -9.09 13.22 2.53
CA ALA A 75 -9.49 14.40 3.29
C ALA A 75 -8.30 15.00 4.05
N THR A 76 -7.47 14.16 4.67
CA THR A 76 -6.23 14.58 5.35
C THR A 76 -5.25 15.25 4.38
N GLY A 77 -5.06 14.70 3.18
CA GLY A 77 -4.22 15.32 2.14
C GLY A 77 -4.73 16.69 1.68
N LEU A 78 -6.05 16.86 1.55
CA LEU A 78 -6.67 18.14 1.21
C LEU A 78 -6.45 19.19 2.32
N ILE A 79 -6.67 18.82 3.58
CA ILE A 79 -6.45 19.71 4.73
C ILE A 79 -5.00 20.20 4.78
N THR A 80 -4.03 19.29 4.58
CA THR A 80 -2.60 19.66 4.54
C THR A 80 -2.31 20.64 3.42
N ARG A 81 -2.87 20.42 2.22
CA ARG A 81 -2.69 21.30 1.07
C ARG A 81 -3.32 22.67 1.27
N VAL A 82 -4.52 22.74 1.85
CA VAL A 82 -5.18 24.01 2.20
C VAL A 82 -4.34 24.81 3.20
N ARG A 83 -3.83 24.15 4.25
CA ARG A 83 -2.94 24.80 5.24
C ARG A 83 -1.66 25.35 4.61
N GLU A 84 -1.07 24.62 3.66
CA GLU A 84 0.13 25.09 2.96
C GLU A 84 -0.15 26.32 2.09
N VAL A 85 -1.27 26.32 1.35
CA VAL A 85 -1.70 27.48 0.55
C VAL A 85 -1.92 28.70 1.44
N ASN A 86 -2.64 28.54 2.56
CA ASN A 86 -2.89 29.63 3.51
C ASN A 86 -1.58 30.21 4.07
N ARG A 87 -0.60 29.35 4.42
CA ARG A 87 0.72 29.80 4.87
C ARG A 87 1.45 30.62 3.80
N ARG A 88 1.39 30.19 2.53
CA ARG A 88 2.01 30.91 1.41
C ARG A 88 1.34 32.25 1.12
N SER A 89 0.03 32.37 1.33
CA SER A 89 -0.67 33.66 1.19
C SER A 89 -0.29 34.65 2.29
N GLU A 90 -0.17 34.20 3.54
CA GLU A 90 0.25 35.05 4.67
C GLU A 90 1.68 35.58 4.48
N GLN A 91 2.57 34.77 3.89
CA GLN A 91 3.95 35.17 3.57
C GLN A 91 4.06 36.15 2.40
N ARG A 92 3.11 36.13 1.46
CA ARG A 92 3.08 37.04 0.30
C ARG A 92 2.44 38.39 0.59
N SER A 93 1.73 38.52 1.70
CA SER A 93 1.03 39.73 2.11
C SER A 93 1.84 40.62 3.07
N ARG A 94 3.11 40.27 3.33
CA ARG A 94 4.09 41.07 4.07
C ARG A 94 5.13 41.64 3.12
#